data_AF-A0A7X1ZNH2-F1
#
_entry.id   AF-A0A7X1ZNH2-F1
#
_cell.length_a   1.000
_cell.length_b   1.000
_cell.length_c   1.000
_cell.angle_alpha   90.00
_cell.angle_beta   90.00
_cell.angle_gamma   90.00
#
_symmetry.space_group_name_H-M   'P 1'
#
loop_
_entity.id
_entity.type
_entity.pdbx_description
1 polymer ?
#
loop_
_entity_poly.entity_id
_entity_poly.type
_entity_poly.pdbx_seq_one_letter_code
_entity_poly.pdbx_strand_id
1 'polypeptide(L)' 'MKAKFGRPQSMKNRPTHYCPGCGHGIVHRLICEIVDELGIRQKVIGICPVGCSVVAYDYFDFDMVEVAHGRAPA' A
#
# COMPACT_ATOMS: atom_id res chain seq x y z
N MET A 1 1.11 29.21 -1.37
CA MET A 1 0.25 28.03 -1.64
C MET A 1 0.70 26.89 -0.75
N LYS A 2 -0.21 26.25 0.01
CA LYS A 2 0.10 24.96 0.66
C LYS A 2 0.12 23.87 -0.40
N ALA A 3 1.15 23.03 -0.42
CA ALA A 3 1.16 21.85 -1.28
C ALA A 3 -0.04 20.97 -0.91
N LYS A 4 -0.96 20.76 -1.86
CA LYS A 4 -2.09 19.83 -1.69
C LYS A 4 -1.70 18.38 -1.94
N PHE A 5 -0.53 18.17 -2.53
CA PHE A 5 -0.05 16.87 -2.97
C PHE A 5 1.26 16.58 -2.24
N GLY A 6 1.28 15.52 -1.46
CA GLY A 6 2.43 15.03 -0.72
C GLY A 6 2.40 13.51 -0.67
N ARG A 7 3.49 12.91 -0.18
CA ARG A 7 3.49 11.47 0.08
C ARG A 7 2.46 11.16 1.18
N PRO A 8 1.58 10.16 1.01
CA PRO A 8 0.70 9.72 2.08
C PRO A 8 1.49 9.27 3.31
N GLN A 9 0.98 9.54 4.50
CA GLN A 9 1.58 9.09 5.76
C GLN A 9 1.54 7.56 5.86
N SER A 10 0.49 6.94 5.34
CA SER A 10 0.36 5.48 5.25
C SER A 10 1.30 4.82 4.24
N MET A 11 2.22 5.56 3.60
CA MET A 11 3.17 5.03 2.62
C MET A 11 4.62 5.26 3.06
N LYS A 12 5.35 4.19 3.41
CA LYS A 12 6.76 4.21 3.81
C LYS A 12 7.63 4.89 2.78
N ASN A 13 8.57 5.75 3.16
CA ASN A 13 9.47 6.42 2.20
C ASN A 13 10.52 5.48 1.58
N ARG A 14 10.08 4.64 0.64
CA ARG A 14 10.92 3.67 -0.07
C ARG A 14 10.65 3.70 -1.58
N PRO A 15 11.68 3.44 -2.41
CA PRO A 15 11.49 3.19 -3.83
C PRO A 15 10.70 1.89 -4.03
N THR A 16 9.88 1.85 -5.08
CA THR A 16 9.13 0.65 -5.46
C THR A 16 9.93 -0.20 -6.44
N HIS A 17 9.73 -1.52 -6.37
CA HIS A 17 10.33 -2.49 -7.28
C HIS A 17 9.49 -2.70 -8.56
N TYR A 18 8.40 -1.95 -8.73
CA TYR A 18 7.50 -2.11 -9.86
C TYR A 18 8.13 -1.59 -11.16
N CYS A 19 7.87 -2.29 -12.26
CA CYS A 19 8.33 -1.88 -13.58
C CYS A 19 7.83 -0.47 -13.96
N PRO A 20 8.58 0.29 -14.77
CA PRO A 20 8.08 1.54 -15.33
C PRO A 20 6.74 1.35 -16.06
N GLY A 21 5.76 2.20 -15.78
CA GLY A 21 4.41 2.10 -16.33
C GLY A 21 3.48 1.12 -15.61
N CYS A 22 3.95 0.42 -14.57
CA CYS A 22 3.11 -0.50 -13.81
C CYS A 22 2.09 0.24 -12.91
N GLY A 23 0.83 -0.19 -12.95
CA GLY A 23 -0.26 0.43 -12.18
C GLY A 23 -0.20 0.22 -10.67
N HIS A 24 0.58 -0.75 -10.17
CA HIS A 24 0.63 -1.05 -8.74
C HIS A 24 1.05 0.16 -7.89
N GLY A 25 2.04 0.94 -8.34
CA GLY A 25 2.47 2.13 -7.60
C GLY A 25 1.34 3.16 -7.42
N ILE A 26 0.50 3.32 -8.45
CA ILE A 26 -0.66 4.21 -8.42
C ILE A 26 -1.72 3.67 -7.45
N VAL A 27 -2.08 2.39 -7.56
CA VAL A 27 -3.08 1.75 -6.71
C VAL A 27 -2.66 1.79 -5.24
N HIS A 28 -1.40 1.48 -4.93
CA HIS A 28 -0.87 1.55 -3.56
C HIS A 28 -1.02 2.96 -2.98
N ARG A 29 -0.70 3.97 -3.78
CA ARG A 29 -0.82 5.35 -3.33
C ARG A 29 -2.27 5.72 -3.04
N LEU A 30 -3.19 5.39 -3.93
CA LEU A 30 -4.63 5.65 -3.72
C LEU A 30 -5.15 4.98 -2.45
N ILE A 31 -4.75 3.73 -2.20
CA ILE A 31 -5.10 3.03 -0.95
C ILE A 31 -4.60 3.82 0.26
N CYS A 32 -3.35 4.28 0.25
CA CYS A 32 -2.78 5.06 1.37
C CYS A 32 -3.48 6.41 1.57
N GLU A 33 -3.84 7.10 0.49
CA GLU A 33 -4.58 8.37 0.56
C GLU A 33 -5.94 8.17 1.22
N ILE A 34 -6.67 7.10 0.87
CA ILE A 34 -7.95 6.76 1.49
C ILE A 34 -7.79 6.35 2.96
N VAL A 35 -6.77 5.55 3.29
CA VAL A 35 -6.49 5.15 4.68
C VAL A 35 -6.20 6.38 5.56
N ASP A 36 -5.43 7.33 5.03
CA ASP A 36 -5.12 8.60 5.71
C ASP A 36 -6.37 9.49 5.83
N GLU A 37 -7.16 9.62 4.77
CA GLU A 37 -8.42 10.40 4.76
C GLU A 37 -9.42 9.87 5.79
N LEU A 38 -9.54 8.55 5.91
CA LEU A 38 -10.41 7.90 6.88
C LEU A 38 -9.82 7.89 8.31
N GLY A 39 -8.54 8.23 8.48
CA GLY A 39 -7.86 8.22 9.77
C GLY A 39 -7.76 6.82 10.39
N ILE A 40 -7.72 5.77 9.57
CA ILE A 40 -7.79 4.36 10.02
C ILE A 40 -6.45 3.62 10.00
N ARG A 41 -5.33 4.29 9.75
CA ARG A 41 -4.00 3.64 9.63
C ARG A 41 -3.66 2.68 10.77
N GLN A 42 -4.02 3.01 12.02
CA GLN A 42 -3.77 2.18 13.21
C GLN A 42 -4.84 1.10 13.46
N LYS A 43 -5.78 0.93 12.52
CA LYS A 43 -6.90 -0.01 12.58
C LYS A 43 -6.98 -0.90 11.33
N VAL A 44 -5.97 -0.84 10.47
CA VAL A 44 -5.90 -1.59 9.21
C VAL A 44 -4.84 -2.67 9.34
N ILE A 45 -5.21 -3.90 8.96
CA ILE A 45 -4.28 -4.98 8.64
C ILE A 45 -4.52 -5.30 7.17
N GLY A 46 -3.49 -5.18 6.33
CA GLY A 46 -3.57 -5.57 4.93
C GLY A 46 -3.11 -7.00 4.68
N ILE A 47 -3.61 -7.59 3.60
CA ILE A 47 -3.28 -8.95 3.19
C ILE A 47 -2.55 -8.87 1.85
N CYS A 48 -1.29 -9.32 1.82
CA CYS A 48 -0.48 -9.37 0.62
C CYS A 48 -0.72 -10.68 -0.13
N PRO A 49 -1.24 -10.65 -1.37
CA PRO A 49 -1.40 -11.86 -2.18
C PRO A 49 -0.05 -12.28 -2.78
N VAL A 50 0.07 -13.54 -3.20
CA VAL A 50 1.21 -13.99 -4.02
C VAL A 50 1.14 -13.38 -5.42
N GLY A 51 2.23 -12.75 -5.86
CA GLY A 51 2.38 -12.11 -7.18
C GLY A 51 3.26 -10.86 -7.10
N CYS A 52 3.31 -10.03 -8.15
CA CYS A 52 4.08 -8.78 -8.11
C CYS A 52 3.66 -7.86 -6.96
N SER A 53 2.38 -7.88 -6.56
CA SER A 53 1.83 -7.09 -5.45
C SER A 53 2.18 -7.61 -4.06
N VAL A 54 2.83 -8.78 -3.92
CA VAL A 54 3.17 -9.38 -2.61
C VAL A 54 4.02 -8.44 -1.77
N VAL A 55 4.91 -7.68 -2.42
CA VAL A 55 5.83 -6.71 -1.79
C VAL A 55 5.13 -5.45 -1.26
N ALA A 56 3.78 -5.40 -1.26
CA ALA A 56 3.03 -4.30 -0.66
C ALA A 56 3.39 -4.07 0.82
N TYR A 57 3.79 -5.11 1.54
CA TYR A 57 4.25 -5.00 2.94
C TYR A 57 5.49 -4.10 3.10
N ASP A 58 6.29 -3.92 2.06
CA ASP A 58 7.47 -3.05 2.10
C ASP A 58 7.12 -1.57 1.91
N TYR A 59 5.94 -1.28 1.36
CA TYR A 59 5.53 0.07 0.96
C TYR A 59 4.46 0.68 1.86
N PHE A 60 3.55 -0.13 2.40
CA PHE A 60 2.52 0.35 3.31
C PHE A 60 3.06 0.51 4.74
N ASP A 61 2.63 1.60 5.39
CA ASP A 61 2.99 1.95 6.78
C ASP A 61 1.86 1.62 7.78
N PHE A 62 1.41 0.38 7.68
CA PHE A 62 0.50 -0.31 8.60
C PHE A 62 0.77 -1.81 8.53
N ASP A 63 0.15 -2.59 9.41
CA ASP A 63 0.45 -4.02 9.54
C ASP A 63 -0.01 -4.79 8.30
N MET A 64 0.81 -5.74 7.86
CA MET A 64 0.60 -6.52 6.64
C MET A 64 0.94 -7.99 6.89
N VAL A 65 0.15 -8.89 6.31
CA VAL A 65 0.40 -10.34 6.35
C VAL A 65 0.46 -10.92 4.94
N GLU A 66 1.49 -11.70 4.65
CA GLU A 66 1.57 -12.51 3.43
C GLU A 66 0.77 -13.80 3.61
N VAL A 67 0.01 -14.17 2.59
CA VAL A 67 -0.85 -15.35 2.61
C VAL A 67 -0.60 -16.22 1.39
N ALA A 68 -0.98 -17.50 1.49
CA ALA A 68 -0.83 -18.44 0.40
C ALA A 68 -1.57 -17.99 -0.87
N HIS A 69 -1.04 -18.42 -2.03
CA HIS A 69 -1.60 -18.06 -3.33
C HIS A 69 -3.08 -18.44 -3.42
N GLY A 70 -3.93 -17.49 -3.83
CA GLY A 70 -5.37 -17.66 -3.93
C GLY A 70 -6.12 -17.71 -2.59
N ARG A 71 -5.48 -17.41 -1.46
CA ARG A 71 -6.07 -17.50 -0.11
C ARG A 71 -6.22 -16.17 0.63
N ALA A 72 -6.14 -15.04 -0.08
CA ALA A 72 -6.35 -13.71 0.54
C ALA A 72 -7.71 -13.49 1.21
N PRO A 73 -8.85 -13.99 0.69
CA PRO A 73 -10.14 -13.83 1.36
C PRO A 73 -10.52 -14.99 2.30
N ALA A 74 -9.62 -15.97 2.49
CA ALA A 74 -9.92 -17.24 3.16
C ALA A 74 -9.75 -17.17 4.70
#